data_AF-A0A7Y1W2Z8-F1
#
_entry.id   AF-A0A7Y1W2Z8-F1
#
_cell.length_a   1.000
_cell.length_b   1.000
_cell.length_c   1.000
_cell.angle_alpha   90.00
_cell.angle_beta   90.00
_cell.angle_gamma   90.00
#
_symmetry.space_group_name_H-M   'P 1'
#
loop_
_entity.id
_entity.type
_entity.pdbx_description
1 polymer ?
#
loop_
_entity_poly.entity_id
_entity_poly.type
_entity_poly.pdbx_seq_one_letter_code
_entity_poly.pdbx_strand_id
1 'polypeptide(L)'
;MSRREHPESKSALRSFGLMFGTVLVVLFGLLIPWFRHGSELGLPWSSALWPAWPWVSAAVVIGWALLHPASLTLLYRPWMRFAQVAGWVNTRLIMLLLFYAIILPIGVILRLFGKDPMRRRWDADATSYRVEADPRDSDHMNMPY
;
A
#
# COMPACT_ATOMS: atom_id res chain seq x y z
N MET A 1 -22.36 -17.78 -8.83
CA MET A 1 -21.91 -16.92 -7.72
C MET A 1 -22.05 -15.47 -8.17
N SER A 2 -23.23 -14.88 -7.95
CA SER A 2 -23.63 -13.58 -8.50
C SER A 2 -22.93 -12.45 -7.76
N ARG A 3 -22.02 -11.74 -8.46
CA ARG A 3 -21.38 -10.52 -7.99
C ARG A 3 -22.47 -9.46 -7.87
N ARG A 4 -23.02 -9.27 -6.67
CA ARG A 4 -23.94 -8.17 -6.39
C ARG A 4 -23.18 -6.86 -6.62
N GLU A 5 -23.34 -6.28 -7.80
CA GLU A 5 -23.07 -4.88 -8.07
C GLU A 5 -23.95 -4.09 -7.09
N HIS A 6 -23.41 -3.79 -5.91
CA HIS A 6 -24.09 -2.89 -5.00
C HIS A 6 -24.13 -1.54 -5.72
N PRO A 7 -25.30 -0.96 -6.02
CA PRO A 7 -25.35 0.45 -6.39
C PRO A 7 -24.61 1.20 -5.29
N GLU A 8 -23.61 1.99 -5.69
CA GLU A 8 -22.69 2.75 -4.83
C GLU A 8 -23.37 3.12 -3.51
N SER A 9 -23.08 2.35 -2.44
CA SER A 9 -23.80 2.49 -1.18
C SER A 9 -23.69 3.93 -0.72
N LYS A 10 -24.83 4.58 -0.45
CA LYS A 10 -24.86 6.00 -0.03
C LYS A 10 -23.90 6.26 1.14
N SER A 11 -23.65 5.25 1.98
CA SER A 11 -22.66 5.30 3.06
C SER A 11 -21.21 5.36 2.56
N ALA A 12 -20.82 4.56 1.55
CA ALA A 12 -19.47 4.55 1.01
C ALA A 12 -19.09 5.90 0.38
N LEU A 13 -20.04 6.55 -0.28
CA LEU A 13 -19.86 7.85 -0.91
C LEU A 13 -19.71 8.97 0.14
N ARG A 14 -20.45 8.88 1.25
CA ARG A 14 -20.30 9.77 2.42
C ARG A 14 -18.94 9.57 3.09
N SER A 15 -18.53 8.32 3.33
CA SER A 15 -17.21 8.01 3.90
C SER A 15 -16.06 8.50 3.03
N PHE A 16 -16.18 8.37 1.71
CA PHE A 16 -15.21 8.93 0.76
C PHE A 16 -15.14 10.46 0.87
N GLY A 17 -16.28 11.15 0.84
CA GLY A 17 -16.32 12.62 0.99
C GLY A 17 -15.76 13.09 2.33
N LEU A 18 -16.04 12.38 3.42
CA LEU A 18 -15.49 12.66 4.74
C LEU A 18 -13.97 12.47 4.77
N MET A 19 -13.45 11.32 4.30
CA MET A 19 -12.01 11.08 4.24
C MET A 19 -11.30 12.12 3.36
N PHE A 20 -11.84 12.42 2.19
CA PHE A 20 -11.25 13.39 1.26
C PHE A 20 -11.25 14.81 1.86
N GLY A 21 -12.35 15.23 2.49
CA GLY A 21 -12.46 16.50 3.20
C GLY A 21 -11.49 16.59 4.38
N THR A 22 -11.37 15.53 5.18
CA THR A 22 -10.39 15.48 6.29
C THR A 22 -8.96 15.60 5.78
N VAL A 23 -8.59 14.88 4.71
CA VAL A 23 -7.25 14.99 4.11
C VAL A 23 -6.99 16.42 3.63
N LEU A 24 -7.96 17.06 2.97
CA LEU A 24 -7.86 18.47 2.57
C LEU A 24 -7.65 19.41 3.77
N VAL A 25 -8.43 19.23 4.85
CA VAL A 25 -8.28 20.06 6.06
C VAL A 25 -6.94 19.84 6.74
N VAL A 26 -6.47 18.60 6.86
CA VAL A 26 -5.17 18.30 7.48
C VAL A 26 -4.03 18.82 6.62
N LEU A 27 -4.05 18.57 5.31
CA LEU A 27 -2.97 18.98 4.42
C LEU A 27 -2.91 20.51 4.28
N PHE A 28 -4.03 21.14 3.94
CA PHE A 28 -4.06 22.58 3.66
C PHE A 28 -4.28 23.45 4.90
N GLY A 29 -4.99 22.95 5.90
CA GLY A 29 -5.33 23.69 7.11
C GLY A 29 -4.35 23.51 8.28
N LEU A 30 -3.59 22.41 8.33
CA LEU A 30 -2.65 22.14 9.43
C LEU A 30 -1.20 21.97 8.97
N LEU A 31 -0.96 21.17 7.93
CA LEU A 31 0.39 20.83 7.50
C LEU A 31 1.07 22.02 6.79
N ILE A 32 0.37 22.70 5.90
CA ILE A 32 0.89 23.91 5.24
C ILE A 32 1.25 25.03 6.26
N PRO A 33 0.40 25.40 7.24
CA PRO A 33 0.78 26.41 8.24
C PRO A 33 1.90 25.95 9.18
N TRP A 34 2.03 24.63 9.41
CA TRP A 34 3.16 24.07 10.15
C TRP A 34 4.49 24.25 9.40
N PHE A 35 4.52 23.93 8.10
CA PHE A 35 5.71 24.16 7.26
C PHE A 35 6.06 25.65 7.09
N ARG A 36 5.05 26.54 7.11
CA ARG A 36 5.26 27.99 7.04
C ARG A 36 5.84 28.62 8.30
N HIS A 37 5.74 27.98 9.46
CA HIS A 37 6.39 28.48 10.69
C HIS A 37 7.92 28.28 10.66
N GLY A 38 8.43 27.34 9.85
CA GLY A 38 9.87 27.05 9.75
C GLY A 38 10.58 27.64 8.53
N SER A 39 9.85 28.32 7.61
CA SER A 39 10.42 28.82 6.36
C SER A 39 10.64 30.33 6.40
N GLU A 40 11.87 30.77 6.66
CA GLU A 40 12.37 32.13 6.37
C GLU A 40 12.51 32.40 4.84
N LEU A 41 11.83 31.62 4.01
CA LEU A 41 11.83 31.80 2.56
C LEU A 41 10.79 32.88 2.25
N GLY A 42 11.27 34.12 2.10
CA GLY A 42 10.53 35.33 1.74
C GLY A 42 9.79 35.23 0.40
N LEU A 43 8.77 34.37 0.35
CA LEU A 43 7.81 34.29 -0.73
C LEU A 43 6.74 35.38 -0.48
N PRO A 44 6.48 36.29 -1.43
CA PRO A 44 5.55 37.43 -1.27
C PRO A 44 4.07 37.03 -1.07
N TRP A 45 3.78 35.74 -1.02
CA TRP A 45 2.46 35.15 -0.71
C TRP A 45 2.22 34.97 0.81
N SER A 46 3.23 35.16 1.66
CA SER A 46 3.15 34.84 3.10
C SER A 46 2.69 36.00 4.01
N SER A 47 2.57 37.22 3.51
CA SER A 47 2.20 38.38 4.33
C SER A 47 0.87 39.00 3.91
N ALA A 48 -0.05 39.04 4.87
CA ALA A 48 -1.10 40.05 5.08
C ALA A 48 -2.56 39.59 5.05
N LEU A 49 -2.92 38.44 4.49
CA LEU A 49 -4.24 37.85 4.77
C LEU A 49 -4.07 36.36 4.97
N TRP A 50 -4.53 35.85 6.11
CA TRP A 50 -4.82 34.43 6.28
C TRP A 50 -5.62 34.02 5.05
N PRO A 51 -5.08 33.22 4.13
CA PRO A 51 -5.82 32.92 2.92
C PRO A 51 -7.03 32.13 3.41
N ALA A 52 -8.21 32.74 3.39
CA ALA A 52 -9.44 32.07 3.81
C ALA A 52 -9.88 31.03 2.78
N TRP A 53 -9.27 31.05 1.58
CA TRP A 53 -9.59 30.16 0.47
C TRP A 53 -9.42 28.65 0.75
N PRO A 54 -8.48 28.15 1.58
CA PRO A 54 -8.42 26.74 1.95
C PRO A 54 -9.60 26.34 2.85
N TRP A 55 -10.05 27.24 3.72
CA TRP A 55 -11.21 27.02 4.57
C TRP A 55 -12.51 27.09 3.77
N VAL A 56 -12.62 28.06 2.85
CA VAL A 56 -13.76 28.18 1.93
C VAL A 56 -13.81 26.99 0.96
N SER A 57 -12.68 26.55 0.39
CA SER A 57 -12.65 25.37 -0.47
C SER A 57 -12.96 24.08 0.30
N ALA A 58 -12.45 23.91 1.51
CA ALA A 58 -12.82 22.78 2.38
C ALA A 58 -14.31 22.81 2.73
N ALA A 59 -14.85 23.97 3.12
CA ALA A 59 -16.27 24.14 3.45
C ALA A 59 -17.18 23.92 2.23
N VAL A 60 -16.77 24.36 1.04
CA VAL A 60 -17.48 24.12 -0.23
C VAL A 60 -17.46 22.64 -0.57
N VAL A 61 -16.33 21.95 -0.46
CA VAL A 61 -16.22 20.52 -0.75
C VAL A 61 -17.02 19.68 0.27
N ILE A 62 -16.93 20.00 1.56
CA ILE A 62 -17.68 19.33 2.62
C ILE A 62 -19.18 19.59 2.47
N GLY A 63 -19.58 20.85 2.24
CA GLY A 63 -20.95 21.24 1.99
C GLY A 63 -21.53 20.58 0.75
N TRP A 64 -20.76 20.51 -0.34
CA TRP A 64 -21.17 19.81 -1.57
C TRP A 64 -21.32 18.30 -1.35
N ALA A 65 -20.42 17.69 -0.58
CA ALA A 65 -20.50 16.27 -0.21
C ALA A 65 -21.74 15.94 0.64
N LEU A 66 -22.21 16.89 1.46
CA LEU A 66 -23.41 16.77 2.28
C LEU A 66 -24.70 17.01 1.48
N LEU A 67 -24.74 18.04 0.61
CA LEU A 67 -25.95 18.45 -0.11
C LEU A 67 -26.28 17.54 -1.29
N HIS A 68 -25.29 17.07 -2.05
CA HIS A 68 -25.54 16.27 -3.24
C HIS A 68 -24.52 15.12 -3.40
N PRO A 69 -24.61 14.07 -2.57
CA PRO A 69 -23.70 12.93 -2.66
C PRO A 69 -23.77 12.25 -4.03
N ALA A 70 -24.92 12.26 -4.71
CA ALA A 70 -25.08 11.60 -6.01
C ALA A 70 -24.14 12.13 -7.10
N SER A 71 -23.71 13.40 -7.08
CA SER A 71 -22.73 13.92 -8.06
C SER A 71 -21.30 13.51 -7.74
N LEU A 72 -20.98 13.14 -6.49
CA LEU A 72 -19.69 12.51 -6.16
C LEU A 72 -19.52 11.14 -6.82
N THR A 73 -20.61 10.46 -7.23
CA THR A 73 -20.48 9.16 -7.92
C THR A 73 -19.67 9.27 -9.22
N LEU A 74 -19.75 10.40 -9.92
CA LEU A 74 -19.04 10.62 -11.18
C LEU A 74 -17.51 10.73 -10.96
N LEU A 75 -17.09 11.29 -9.83
CA LEU A 75 -15.68 11.40 -9.44
C LEU A 75 -15.19 10.14 -8.71
N TYR A 76 -16.04 9.54 -7.87
CA TYR A 76 -15.74 8.34 -7.09
C TYR A 76 -15.39 7.16 -7.99
N ARG A 77 -16.14 6.95 -9.08
CA ARG A 77 -15.91 5.83 -10.02
C ARG A 77 -14.51 5.81 -10.64
N PRO A 78 -14.04 6.87 -11.34
CA PRO A 78 -12.70 6.89 -11.90
C PRO A 78 -11.64 6.88 -10.80
N TRP A 79 -11.88 7.55 -9.66
CA TRP A 79 -10.96 7.54 -8.53
C TRP A 79 -10.76 6.13 -7.95
N MET A 80 -11.83 5.36 -7.78
CA MET A 80 -11.73 3.99 -7.29
C MET A 80 -11.05 3.06 -8.30
N ARG A 81 -11.28 3.25 -9.60
CA ARG A 81 -10.51 2.53 -10.63
C ARG A 81 -9.03 2.87 -10.55
N PHE A 82 -8.69 4.13 -10.37
CA PHE A 82 -7.30 4.54 -10.14
C PHE A 82 -6.73 3.90 -8.88
N ALA A 83 -7.45 3.92 -7.76
CA ALA A 83 -7.02 3.28 -6.51
C ALA A 83 -6.81 1.76 -6.66
N GLN A 84 -7.64 1.08 -7.46
CA GLN A 84 -7.47 -0.34 -7.77
C GLN A 84 -6.20 -0.60 -8.59
N VAL A 85 -5.95 0.21 -9.63
CA VAL A 85 -4.72 0.10 -10.44
C VAL A 85 -3.49 0.43 -9.59
N ALA A 86 -3.55 1.49 -8.79
CA ALA A 86 -2.49 1.87 -7.87
C ALA A 86 -2.21 0.75 -6.86
N GLY A 87 -3.24 0.13 -6.28
CA GLY A 87 -3.10 -1.01 -5.38
C GLY A 87 -2.44 -2.21 -6.05
N TRP A 88 -2.85 -2.53 -7.27
CA TRP A 88 -2.25 -3.60 -8.08
C TRP A 88 -0.77 -3.33 -8.38
N VAL A 89 -0.42 -2.10 -8.76
CA VAL A 89 0.97 -1.68 -8.98
C VAL A 89 1.75 -1.75 -7.66
N ASN A 90 1.18 -1.26 -6.56
CA ASN A 90 1.84 -1.22 -5.26
C ASN A 90 2.21 -2.61 -4.76
N THR A 91 1.30 -3.58 -4.82
CA THR A 91 1.62 -4.96 -4.41
C THR A 91 2.78 -5.53 -5.22
N ARG A 92 2.83 -5.27 -6.54
CA ARG A 92 3.91 -5.75 -7.41
C ARG A 92 5.21 -5.03 -7.13
N LEU A 93 5.16 -3.73 -6.90
CA LEU A 93 6.32 -2.92 -6.58
C LEU A 93 6.93 -3.37 -5.25
N ILE A 94 6.12 -3.59 -4.21
CA ILE A 94 6.58 -4.10 -2.92
C ILE A 94 7.19 -5.49 -3.08
N MET A 95 6.54 -6.41 -3.81
CA MET A 95 7.08 -7.74 -4.04
C MET A 95 8.40 -7.71 -4.83
N LEU A 96 8.48 -6.86 -5.86
CA LEU A 96 9.68 -6.67 -6.65
C LEU A 96 10.79 -6.10 -5.78
N LEU A 97 10.52 -5.04 -5.02
CA LEU A 97 11.48 -4.44 -4.11
C LEU A 97 11.97 -5.46 -3.08
N LEU A 98 11.08 -6.22 -2.45
CA LEU A 98 11.44 -7.27 -1.49
C LEU A 98 12.35 -8.32 -2.12
N PHE A 99 12.01 -8.77 -3.33
CA PHE A 99 12.82 -9.75 -4.04
C PHE A 99 14.21 -9.20 -4.38
N TYR A 100 14.31 -8.02 -4.98
CA TYR A 100 15.58 -7.44 -5.40
C TYR A 100 16.43 -6.88 -4.25
N ALA A 101 15.82 -6.42 -3.16
CA ALA A 101 16.52 -5.83 -2.03
C ALA A 101 16.92 -6.85 -0.97
N ILE A 102 16.20 -7.97 -0.84
CA ILE A 102 16.45 -8.97 0.21
C ILE A 102 16.77 -10.34 -0.40
N ILE A 103 15.83 -10.93 -1.15
CA ILE A 103 15.96 -12.34 -1.58
C ILE A 103 17.13 -12.52 -2.57
N LEU A 104 17.21 -11.66 -3.57
CA LEU A 104 18.25 -11.68 -4.59
C LEU A 104 19.65 -11.47 -4.00
N PRO A 105 19.94 -10.44 -3.19
CA PRO A 105 21.28 -10.25 -2.64
C PRO A 105 21.66 -11.39 -1.70
N ILE A 106 20.73 -11.95 -0.92
CA ILE A 106 21.00 -13.16 -0.13
C ILE A 106 21.45 -14.30 -1.06
N GLY A 107 20.72 -14.56 -2.14
CA GLY A 107 21.10 -15.58 -3.12
C GLY A 107 22.46 -15.33 -3.78
N VAL A 108 22.76 -14.07 -4.13
CA VAL A 108 24.06 -13.67 -4.70
C VAL A 108 25.18 -13.86 -3.67
N ILE A 109 24.98 -13.48 -2.42
CA ILE A 109 25.92 -13.69 -1.31
C ILE A 109 26.18 -15.18 -1.12
N LEU A 110 25.14 -16.01 -1.02
CA LEU A 110 25.30 -17.47 -0.88
C LEU A 110 26.09 -18.06 -2.07
N ARG A 111 25.81 -17.59 -3.28
CA ARG A 111 26.53 -18.01 -4.50
C ARG A 111 28.01 -17.59 -4.47
N LEU A 112 28.32 -16.37 -4.04
CA LEU A 112 29.70 -15.86 -3.90
C LEU A 112 30.48 -16.65 -2.85
N PHE A 113 29.86 -17.02 -1.73
CA PHE A 113 30.46 -17.86 -0.69
C PHE A 113 30.45 -19.36 -1.03
N GLY A 114 30.00 -19.75 -2.22
CA GLY A 114 29.95 -21.14 -2.67
C GLY A 114 28.97 -22.03 -1.91
N LYS A 115 28.10 -21.46 -1.07
CA LYS A 115 27.11 -22.19 -0.29
C LYS A 115 25.89 -22.47 -1.16
N ASP A 116 25.63 -23.74 -1.44
CA ASP A 116 24.43 -24.20 -2.12
C ASP A 116 23.59 -25.06 -1.16
N PRO A 117 22.76 -24.44 -0.29
CA PRO A 117 21.98 -25.18 0.70
C PRO A 117 20.94 -26.13 0.08
N MET A 118 20.60 -25.91 -1.19
CA MET A 118 19.62 -26.74 -1.90
C MET A 118 20.27 -27.75 -2.84
N ARG A 119 21.61 -27.87 -2.84
CA ARG A 119 22.37 -28.84 -3.67
C ARG A 119 21.85 -28.88 -5.11
N ARG A 120 21.64 -27.69 -5.70
CA ARG A 120 21.01 -27.52 -7.01
C ARG A 120 21.95 -27.83 -8.16
N ARG A 121 23.26 -27.93 -7.89
CA ARG A 121 24.25 -28.34 -8.87
C ARG A 121 23.99 -29.78 -9.32
N TRP A 122 23.97 -29.96 -10.63
CA TRP A 122 23.84 -31.28 -11.25
C TRP A 122 25.17 -32.03 -11.11
N ASP A 123 25.11 -33.18 -10.46
CA ASP A 123 26.16 -34.17 -10.30
C ASP A 123 25.88 -35.37 -11.22
N ALA A 124 26.75 -35.56 -12.21
CA ALA A 124 26.59 -36.62 -13.21
C ALA A 124 27.00 -38.01 -12.68
N ASP A 125 27.82 -38.05 -11.63
CA ASP A 125 28.29 -39.29 -11.02
C ASP A 125 27.40 -39.74 -9.84
N ALA A 126 26.41 -38.93 -9.47
CA ALA A 126 25.48 -39.26 -8.40
C ALA A 126 24.48 -40.35 -8.81
N THR A 127 24.51 -41.49 -8.12
CA THR A 127 23.57 -42.61 -8.32
C THR A 127 22.11 -42.24 -8.03
N SER A 128 21.88 -41.28 -7.12
CA SER A 128 20.55 -40.77 -6.75
C SER A 128 20.67 -39.46 -5.98
N TYR A 129 19.76 -38.51 -6.23
CA TYR A 129 19.63 -37.25 -5.46
C TYR A 129 18.72 -37.37 -4.23
N ARG A 130 18.16 -38.56 -3.98
CA ARG A 130 17.33 -38.78 -2.80
C ARG A 130 18.18 -38.65 -1.54
N VAL A 131 17.74 -37.76 -0.65
CA VAL A 131 18.27 -37.72 0.73
C VAL A 131 17.54 -38.81 1.50
N GLU A 132 18.27 -39.83 1.95
CA GLU A 132 17.71 -40.84 2.82
C GLU A 132 17.27 -40.17 4.13
N ALA A 133 16.01 -40.35 4.48
CA ALA A 133 15.51 -39.92 5.76
C ALA A 133 16.04 -40.90 6.82
N ASP A 134 16.58 -40.37 7.91
CA ASP A 134 16.97 -41.17 9.06
C ASP A 134 15.75 -42.01 9.50
N PRO A 135 15.89 -43.33 9.73
CA PRO A 135 14.77 -44.16 10.15
C PRO A 135 14.19 -43.60 11.44
N ARG A 136 13.01 -42.98 11.36
CA ARG A 136 12.30 -42.52 12.57
C ARG A 136 11.92 -43.76 13.36
N ASP A 137 12.34 -43.80 14.61
CA ASP A 137 11.96 -44.84 15.54
C ASP A 137 10.42 -44.94 15.60
N SER A 138 9.92 -46.17 15.44
CA SER A 138 8.48 -46.47 15.47
C SER A 138 7.83 -46.04 16.79
N ASP A 139 8.62 -45.88 17.86
CA ASP A 139 8.11 -45.50 19.17
C ASP A 139 7.66 -44.02 19.25
N HIS A 140 8.13 -43.16 18.33
CA HIS A 140 7.64 -41.79 18.20
C HIS A 140 6.19 -41.70 17.70
N MET A 141 5.64 -42.77 17.13
CA MET A 141 4.22 -42.82 16.74
C MET A 141 3.29 -43.06 17.93
N ASN A 142 3.85 -43.54 19.06
CA ASN A 142 3.10 -43.95 20.25
C ASN A 142 2.96 -42.82 21.29
N MET A 143 3.60 -41.66 21.07
CA MET A 143 3.52 -40.50 21.96
C MET A 143 2.67 -39.39 21.32
N PRO A 144 1.47 -39.09 21.86
CA PRO A 144 0.55 -38.12 21.26
C PRO A 144 0.88 -36.65 21.56
N TYR A 145 1.99 -36.34 22.22
CA TYR A 145 2.41 -34.97 22.56
C TYR A 145 3.93 -34.83 22.66
#